data_AF-A0A2M6X9I8-F1
#
_entry.id   AF-A0A2M6X9I8-F1
#
_cell.length_a   1.000
_cell.length_b   1.000
_cell.length_c   1.000
_cell.angle_alpha   90.00
_cell.angle_beta   90.00
_cell.angle_gamma   90.00
#
_symmetry.space_group_name_H-M   'P 1'
#
loop_
_entity.id
_entity.type
_entity.pdbx_description
1 polymer ?
#
loop_
_entity_poly.entity_id
_entity_poly.type
_entity_poly.pdbx_seq_one_letter_code
_entity_poly.pdbx_strand_id
1 'polypeptide(L)'
;MQKYLFITIFIISAFLFISAPQARANLVPCGTNEPEHTAECQFCDLFWMAQRIFTYLTVTVLAAAALLAIVIVGAMFLFGAANEGLLTTAKKALTTTIIGFVIILSCWLIVTEVGRAMEWIGKNNWWQINCNNP
;
A
#
# COMPACT_ATOMS: atom_id res chain seq x y z
N MET A 1 -22.04 22.73 -9.03
CA MET A 1 -21.69 21.45 -8.37
C MET A 1 -21.44 20.29 -9.35
N GLN A 2 -22.29 20.05 -10.36
CA GLN A 2 -22.13 18.89 -11.28
C GLN A 2 -20.91 18.94 -12.22
N LYS A 3 -20.51 20.11 -12.72
CA LYS A 3 -19.36 20.25 -13.64
C LYS A 3 -18.00 19.94 -12.99
N TYR A 4 -17.83 20.30 -11.72
CA TYR A 4 -16.58 20.02 -10.99
C TYR A 4 -16.47 18.54 -10.62
N LEU A 5 -17.58 17.89 -10.29
CA LEU A 5 -17.61 16.45 -9.99
C LEU A 5 -17.17 15.60 -11.21
N PHE A 6 -17.56 15.99 -12.42
CA PHE A 6 -17.10 15.34 -13.66
C PHE A 6 -15.60 15.56 -13.94
N ILE A 7 -15.09 16.76 -13.67
CA ILE A 7 -13.66 17.08 -13.85
C ILE A 7 -12.80 16.33 -12.83
N THR A 8 -13.22 16.25 -11.56
CA THR A 8 -12.49 15.47 -10.55
C THR A 8 -12.51 13.97 -10.89
N ILE A 9 -13.64 13.41 -11.35
CA ILE A 9 -13.72 12.02 -11.80
C ILE A 9 -12.82 11.74 -13.01
N PHE A 10 -12.79 12.65 -13.98
CA PHE A 10 -11.95 12.51 -15.17
C PHE A 10 -10.45 12.57 -14.83
N ILE A 11 -10.06 13.45 -13.91
CA ILE A 11 -8.67 13.55 -13.41
C ILE A 11 -8.30 12.34 -12.55
N ILE A 12 -9.20 11.83 -11.71
CA ILE A 12 -8.99 10.59 -10.94
C ILE A 12 -8.84 9.38 -11.87
N SER A 13 -9.70 9.25 -12.89
CA SER A 13 -9.63 8.17 -13.89
C SER A 13 -8.33 8.23 -14.69
N ALA A 14 -7.95 9.42 -15.18
CA ALA A 14 -6.69 9.62 -15.90
C ALA A 14 -5.46 9.35 -15.03
N PHE A 15 -5.48 9.76 -13.76
CA PHE A 15 -4.39 9.53 -12.83
C PHE A 15 -4.25 8.05 -12.46
N LEU A 16 -5.36 7.33 -12.25
CA LEU A 16 -5.36 5.89 -12.04
C LEU A 16 -4.85 5.12 -13.27
N PHE A 17 -5.13 5.62 -14.48
CA PHE A 17 -4.64 5.01 -15.73
C PHE A 17 -3.14 5.23 -15.95
N ILE A 18 -2.60 6.38 -15.53
CA ILE A 18 -1.17 6.71 -15.63
C ILE A 18 -0.38 6.04 -14.51
N SER A 19 -0.95 5.90 -13.31
CA SER A 19 -0.28 5.30 -12.16
C SER A 19 -0.48 3.79 -12.06
N ALA A 20 -1.15 3.15 -13.02
CA ALA A 20 -1.24 1.69 -13.07
C ALA A 20 0.19 1.14 -13.21
N PRO A 21 0.77 0.54 -12.16
CA PRO A 21 2.06 -0.08 -12.30
C PRO A 21 1.85 -1.23 -13.28
N GLN A 22 2.68 -1.27 -14.31
CA GLN A 22 2.79 -2.43 -15.18
C GLN A 22 3.21 -3.57 -14.26
N ALA A 23 2.25 -4.38 -13.80
CA ALA A 23 2.49 -5.51 -12.94
C ALA A 23 3.19 -6.60 -13.76
N ARG A 24 4.47 -6.40 -14.09
CA ARG A 24 5.41 -7.47 -14.40
C ARG A 24 5.99 -7.97 -13.09
N ALA A 25 5.13 -8.26 -12.12
CA ALA A 25 5.53 -9.12 -11.02
C ALA A 25 5.24 -10.53 -11.53
N ASN A 26 6.28 -11.38 -11.58
CA ASN A 26 6.08 -12.82 -11.52
C ASN A 26 5.36 -13.13 -10.20
N LEU A 27 4.04 -12.98 -10.26
CA LEU A 27 3.03 -13.25 -9.23
C LEU A 27 2.80 -14.74 -9.04
N VAL A 28 3.53 -15.57 -9.79
CA VAL A 28 3.84 -16.95 -9.44
C VAL A 28 5.34 -17.07 -9.75
N PRO A 29 6.19 -17.41 -8.77
CA PRO A 29 7.62 -17.42 -8.99
C PRO A 29 8.06 -18.75 -9.58
N CYS A 30 7.46 -19.85 -9.12
CA CYS A 30 7.78 -21.22 -9.50
C CYS A 30 6.98 -21.69 -10.73
N GLY A 31 7.49 -22.73 -11.41
CA GLY A 31 6.82 -23.37 -12.54
C GLY A 31 6.97 -22.63 -13.88
N THR A 32 7.95 -21.75 -14.00
CA THR A 32 8.31 -21.08 -15.27
C THR A 32 9.55 -21.76 -15.87
N ASN A 33 9.66 -21.75 -17.21
CA ASN A 33 10.82 -22.31 -17.92
C ASN A 33 12.04 -21.36 -17.91
N GLU A 34 12.19 -20.53 -16.87
CA GLU A 34 13.37 -19.70 -16.66
C GLU A 34 14.40 -20.48 -15.84
N PRO A 35 15.70 -20.40 -16.16
CA PRO A 35 16.75 -21.28 -15.60
C PRO A 35 16.95 -21.17 -14.09
N GLU A 36 16.33 -20.19 -13.41
CA GLU A 36 16.36 -20.01 -11.95
C GLU A 36 15.06 -20.46 -11.23
N HIS A 37 13.99 -20.86 -11.95
CA HIS A 37 12.67 -21.18 -11.37
C HIS A 37 11.99 -22.43 -11.98
N THR A 38 12.81 -23.37 -12.46
CA THR A 38 12.39 -24.69 -12.95
C THR A 38 12.08 -25.71 -11.85
N ALA A 39 12.27 -25.35 -10.57
CA ALA A 39 12.04 -26.25 -9.44
C ALA A 39 10.55 -26.40 -9.08
N GLU A 40 10.19 -27.59 -8.60
CA GLU A 40 8.87 -27.91 -8.03
C GLU A 40 8.51 -26.88 -6.95
N CYS A 41 7.31 -26.29 -7.01
CA CYS A 41 6.88 -25.29 -6.03
C CYS A 41 6.91 -25.89 -4.62
N GLN A 42 7.80 -25.39 -3.77
CA GLN A 42 7.82 -25.76 -2.35
C GLN A 42 6.94 -24.80 -1.54
N PHE A 43 6.60 -25.19 -0.32
CA PHE A 43 5.83 -24.33 0.59
C PHE A 43 6.48 -22.95 0.82
N CYS A 44 7.81 -22.83 0.66
CA CYS A 44 8.52 -21.56 0.82
C CYS A 44 8.11 -20.53 -0.25
N ASP A 45 7.92 -20.96 -1.50
CA ASP A 45 7.53 -20.08 -2.61
C ASP A 45 6.14 -19.46 -2.41
N LEU A 46 5.24 -20.19 -1.74
CA LEU A 46 3.91 -19.70 -1.38
C LEU A 46 3.97 -18.59 -0.32
N PHE A 47 4.91 -18.66 0.63
CA PHE A 47 5.13 -17.57 1.58
C PHE A 47 5.86 -16.39 0.94
N TRP A 48 6.79 -16.64 0.03
CA TRP A 48 7.47 -15.59 -0.73
C TRP A 48 6.51 -14.79 -1.63
N MET A 49 5.59 -15.50 -2.27
CA MET A 49 4.44 -14.95 -2.99
C MET A 49 3.60 -14.01 -2.13
N ALA A 50 3.14 -14.51 -0.98
CA ALA A 50 2.32 -13.75 -0.06
C ALA A 50 3.05 -12.47 0.38
N GLN A 51 4.34 -12.57 0.71
CA GLN A 51 5.15 -11.41 1.06
C GLN A 51 5.27 -10.38 -0.05
N ARG A 52 5.45 -10.81 -1.30
CA ARG A 52 5.50 -9.88 -2.45
C ARG A 52 4.17 -9.17 -2.65
N ILE A 53 3.06 -9.89 -2.46
CA ILE A 53 1.71 -9.33 -2.48
C ILE A 53 1.56 -8.29 -1.36
N PHE A 54 1.93 -8.62 -0.12
CA PHE A 54 1.87 -7.67 0.98
C PHE A 54 2.79 -6.46 0.76
N THR A 55 4.00 -6.65 0.26
CA THR A 55 4.91 -5.54 -0.08
C THR A 55 4.31 -4.65 -1.16
N TYR A 56 3.69 -5.23 -2.20
CA TYR A 56 3.01 -4.46 -3.24
C TYR A 56 1.79 -3.71 -2.70
N LEU A 57 0.97 -4.33 -1.87
CA LEU A 57 -0.15 -3.67 -1.19
C LEU A 57 0.35 -2.51 -0.34
N THR A 58 1.37 -2.75 0.49
CA THR A 58 1.86 -1.74 1.43
C THR A 58 2.54 -0.58 0.70
N VAL A 59 3.40 -0.84 -0.28
CA VAL A 59 4.14 0.22 -0.99
C VAL A 59 3.24 0.92 -2.02
N THR A 60 2.58 0.17 -2.89
CA THR A 60 1.83 0.73 -4.01
C THR A 60 0.47 1.26 -3.57
N VAL A 61 -0.29 0.50 -2.77
CA VAL A 61 -1.66 0.90 -2.39
C VAL A 61 -1.61 2.01 -1.36
N LEU A 62 -0.67 2.01 -0.40
CA LEU A 62 -0.57 3.14 0.54
C LEU A 62 -0.01 4.39 -0.10
N ALA A 63 0.98 4.30 -0.99
CA ALA A 63 1.45 5.49 -1.69
C ALA A 63 0.34 6.11 -2.55
N ALA A 64 -0.43 5.29 -3.28
CA ALA A 64 -1.56 5.74 -4.07
C ALA A 64 -2.70 6.31 -3.20
N ALA A 65 -3.06 5.61 -2.12
CA ALA A 65 -4.11 6.05 -1.20
C ALA A 65 -3.73 7.34 -0.46
N ALA A 66 -2.47 7.48 -0.03
CA ALA A 66 -1.98 8.69 0.62
C ALA A 66 -2.01 9.89 -0.32
N LEU A 67 -1.57 9.72 -1.58
CA LEU A 67 -1.67 10.77 -2.60
C LEU A 67 -3.11 11.20 -2.84
N LEU A 68 -4.03 10.25 -3.02
CA LEU A 68 -5.45 10.55 -3.24
C LEU A 68 -6.08 11.25 -2.03
N ALA A 69 -5.80 10.78 -0.83
CA ALA A 69 -6.33 11.38 0.39
C ALA A 69 -5.82 12.82 0.57
N ILE A 70 -4.55 13.10 0.32
CA ILE A 70 -3.98 14.44 0.41
C ILE A 70 -4.63 15.39 -0.61
N VAL A 71 -4.84 14.95 -1.86
CA VAL A 71 -5.45 15.78 -2.90
C VAL A 71 -6.92 16.08 -2.59
N ILE A 72 -7.70 15.07 -2.19
CA ILE A 72 -9.14 15.23 -1.91
C ILE A 72 -9.34 16.10 -0.66
N VAL A 73 -8.61 15.81 0.42
CA VAL A 73 -8.67 16.61 1.63
C VAL A 73 -8.20 18.04 1.38
N GLY A 74 -7.08 18.21 0.67
CA GLY A 74 -6.52 19.54 0.36
C GLY A 74 -7.51 20.39 -0.44
N ALA A 75 -8.15 19.80 -1.43
CA ALA A 75 -9.21 20.46 -2.19
C ALA A 75 -10.42 20.79 -1.29
N MET A 76 -10.90 19.86 -0.46
CA MET A 76 -12.03 20.11 0.44
C MET A 76 -11.73 21.19 1.49
N PHE A 77 -10.48 21.32 1.94
CA PHE A 77 -10.08 22.33 2.93
C PHE A 77 -10.03 23.74 2.32
N LEU A 78 -9.51 23.87 1.09
CA LEU A 78 -9.43 25.16 0.38
C LEU A 78 -10.81 25.71 -0.01
N PHE A 79 -11.76 24.85 -0.40
CA PHE A 79 -13.10 25.26 -0.79
C PHE A 79 -14.12 25.24 0.37
N GLY A 80 -13.76 24.67 1.52
CA GLY A 80 -14.63 24.57 2.71
C GLY A 80 -14.82 25.88 3.49
N ALA A 81 -14.03 26.92 3.22
CA ALA A 81 -14.12 28.20 3.92
C ALA A 81 -15.50 28.88 3.82
N ALA A 82 -16.33 28.50 2.82
CA ALA A 82 -17.66 29.07 2.60
C ALA A 82 -18.81 28.30 3.30
N ASN A 83 -18.58 27.11 3.88
CA ASN A 83 -19.63 26.33 4.54
C ASN A 83 -19.07 25.38 5.62
N GLU A 84 -19.50 25.56 6.86
CA GLU A 84 -19.02 24.82 8.04
C GLU A 84 -19.26 23.29 7.96
N GLY A 85 -20.30 22.86 7.23
CA GLY A 85 -20.59 21.43 7.02
C GLY A 85 -19.52 20.70 6.19
N LEU A 86 -18.88 21.40 5.25
CA LEU A 86 -17.79 20.83 4.45
C LEU A 86 -16.49 20.76 5.25
N LEU A 87 -16.24 21.71 6.15
CA LEU A 87 -15.07 21.72 7.03
C LEU A 87 -15.11 20.59 8.06
N THR A 88 -16.27 20.31 8.66
CA THR A 88 -16.42 19.20 9.60
C THR A 88 -16.22 17.84 8.92
N THR A 89 -16.75 17.70 7.70
CA THR A 89 -16.55 16.48 6.87
C THR A 89 -15.08 16.30 6.47
N ALA A 90 -14.40 17.37 6.06
CA ALA A 90 -12.98 17.34 5.70
C ALA A 90 -12.10 16.97 6.90
N LYS A 91 -12.38 17.53 8.10
CA LYS A 91 -11.67 17.17 9.34
C LYS A 91 -11.87 15.69 9.70
N LYS A 92 -13.10 15.17 9.56
CA LYS A 92 -13.38 13.76 9.83
C LYS A 92 -12.62 12.82 8.87
N ALA A 93 -12.59 13.16 7.58
CA ALA A 93 -11.83 12.43 6.57
C ALA A 93 -10.32 12.43 6.85
N LEU A 94 -9.78 13.59 7.26
CA LEU A 94 -8.39 13.71 7.71
C LEU A 94 -8.06 12.79 8.88
N THR A 95 -8.83 12.87 9.96
CA THR A 95 -8.57 12.07 11.16
C THR A 95 -8.62 10.58 10.84
N THR A 96 -9.56 10.16 9.99
CA THR A 96 -9.70 8.75 9.59
C THR A 96 -8.50 8.27 8.77
N THR A 97 -7.99 9.11 7.87
CA THR A 97 -6.80 8.81 7.06
C THR A 97 -5.55 8.71 7.93
N ILE A 98 -5.37 9.65 8.88
CA ILE A 98 -4.25 9.66 9.81
C ILE A 98 -4.27 8.40 10.68
N ILE A 99 -5.42 8.01 11.21
CA ILE A 99 -5.57 6.78 12.00
C ILE A 99 -5.15 5.55 11.18
N GLY A 100 -5.59 5.44 9.92
CA GLY A 100 -5.18 4.34 9.03
C GLY A 100 -3.67 4.28 8.83
N PHE A 101 -3.03 5.43 8.59
CA PHE A 101 -1.58 5.51 8.42
C PHE A 101 -0.81 5.12 9.69
N VAL A 102 -1.28 5.60 10.85
CA VAL A 102 -0.69 5.27 12.16
C VAL A 102 -0.79 3.78 12.44
N ILE A 103 -1.91 3.13 12.15
CA ILE A 103 -2.08 1.68 12.38
C ILE A 103 -1.04 0.87 11.62
N ILE A 104 -0.80 1.21 10.36
CA ILE A 104 0.12 0.44 9.50
C ILE A 104 1.58 0.62 9.97
N LEU A 105 1.98 1.86 10.25
CA LEU A 105 3.30 2.14 10.82
C LEU A 105 3.49 1.48 12.19
N SER A 106 2.44 1.49 13.02
CA SER A 106 2.46 0.86 14.33
C SER A 106 2.61 -0.65 14.23
N CYS A 107 1.94 -1.29 13.28
CA CYS A 107 2.06 -2.74 13.07
C CYS A 107 3.50 -3.13 12.75
N TRP A 108 4.16 -2.37 11.87
CA TRP A 108 5.57 -2.60 11.53
C TRP A 108 6.51 -2.44 12.73
N LEU A 109 6.33 -1.35 13.48
CA LEU A 109 7.13 -1.05 14.66
C LEU A 109 6.94 -2.12 15.74
N ILE A 110 5.69 -2.47 16.05
CA ILE A 110 5.37 -3.44 17.10
C ILE A 110 6.03 -4.80 16.80
N VAL A 111 5.90 -5.32 15.58
CA VAL A 111 6.50 -6.62 15.22
C VAL A 111 8.02 -6.57 15.33
N THR A 112 8.64 -5.46 14.91
CA THR A 112 10.10 -5.28 14.99
C THR A 112 10.58 -5.21 16.44
N GLU A 113 9.90 -4.44 17.29
CA GLU A 113 10.27 -4.30 18.70
C GLU A 113 10.05 -5.60 19.48
N VAL A 114 8.97 -6.33 19.21
CA VAL A 114 8.74 -7.66 19.79
C VAL A 114 9.81 -8.66 19.33
N GLY A 115 10.16 -8.65 18.04
CA GLY A 115 11.24 -9.48 17.50
C GLY A 115 12.61 -9.15 18.11
N ARG A 116 12.85 -7.88 18.47
CA ARG A 116 14.06 -7.46 19.21
C ARG A 116 14.07 -7.95 20.65
N ALA A 117 12.93 -7.94 21.32
CA ALA A 117 12.80 -8.44 22.68
C ALA A 117 13.05 -9.96 22.79
N MET A 118 12.70 -10.72 21.75
CA MET A 118 12.85 -12.19 21.73
C MET A 118 14.13 -12.68 21.02
N GLU A 119 15.02 -11.77 20.59
CA GLU A 119 16.27 -12.08 19.86
C GLU A 119 16.12 -13.05 18.67
N TRP A 120 15.02 -12.95 17.94
CA TRP A 120 14.77 -13.82 16.79
C TRP A 120 15.70 -13.50 15.60
N ILE A 121 16.19 -14.55 14.92
CA ILE A 121 16.96 -14.44 13.67
C ILE A 121 16.06 -13.84 12.59
N GLY A 122 16.50 -12.74 11.97
CA GLY A 122 15.73 -12.04 10.94
C GLY A 122 14.84 -10.89 11.44
N LYS A 123 14.90 -10.53 12.73
CA LYS A 123 14.08 -9.47 13.36
C LYS A 123 14.05 -8.11 12.64
N ASN A 124 15.13 -7.74 11.94
CA ASN A 124 15.24 -6.46 11.25
C ASN A 124 14.73 -6.50 9.80
N ASN A 125 14.41 -7.68 9.27
CA ASN A 125 13.97 -7.88 7.88
C ASN A 125 12.91 -8.98 7.84
N TRP A 126 12.03 -9.05 8.84
CA TRP A 126 11.00 -10.09 8.95
C TRP A 126 9.98 -10.03 7.81
N TRP A 127 9.91 -8.88 7.13
CA TRP A 127 9.18 -8.64 5.89
C TRP A 127 9.92 -9.11 4.62
N GLN A 128 11.08 -9.75 4.76
CA GLN A 128 11.87 -10.36 3.68
C GLN A 128 12.22 -11.83 4.00
N ILE A 129 11.24 -12.69 3.83
CA ILE A 129 11.36 -14.13 3.61
C ILE A 129 12.17 -14.31 2.34
N ASN A 130 13.45 -14.65 2.50
CA ASN A 130 14.32 -15.05 1.42
C ASN A 130 14.37 -16.58 1.43
N CYS A 131 13.72 -17.20 0.44
CA CYS A 131 13.89 -18.62 0.18
C CYS A 131 15.23 -18.81 -0.53
N ASN A 132 16.29 -18.98 0.26
CA ASN A 132 17.61 -19.33 -0.28
C ASN A 132 17.60 -20.84 -0.55
N ASN A 133 17.19 -21.21 -1.76
CA ASN A 133 17.22 -22.60 -2.21
C ASN A 133 18.67 -22.99 -2.53
N PRO A 134 19.20 -24.14 -2.09
CA PRO A 134 20.21 -24.85 -2.86
C PRO A 134 19.61 -25.51 -4.11
#